data_AF-A0A662PRE8-F1
#
_entry.id   AF-A0A662PRE8-F1
#
_cell.length_a   1.000
_cell.length_b   1.000
_cell.length_c   1.000
_cell.angle_alpha   90.00
_cell.angle_beta   90.00
_cell.angle_gamma   90.00
#
_symmetry.space_group_name_H-M   'P 1'
#
loop_
_entity.id
_entity.type
_entity.pdbx_description
1 polymer ?
#
loop_
_entity_poly.entity_id
_entity_poly.type
_entity_poly.pdbx_seq_one_letter_code
_entity_poly.pdbx_strand_id
1 'polypeptide(L)'
;MKLKLIIILAWALLIFIPLVSAWTEKSIEGEWTSISRTYWKMEDLDRETSGKAIWETTIYNFSGYYATVNLTELYTRRLEWWWESSGNEFDIYWNFTSLSSGNKVLLTVGFWEYQRVWGLEWGRYVMGATGFNVGLDRLTTYAKYSYDLFPAFVEIWVYRNVSEGKLYTKLLLYDPDVPDPYDLAVDDYFEIDPADFKDVKLTMWVEHQGIGAIEGGMSDKIYIEEEAWTPEIPEGKIKWVTSNWFWDFIDGTKRFFSKTLPGYVMDFINVATSWAGYFFELLALIGYSAVQFLPIFPFIFLFWLLDAIITSIVEGELQPIGNAVMTIYNTLRGLAQAIVSFGHAIWNLIKFW
;
A
#
# COMPACT_ATOMS: atom_id res chain seq x y z
N MET A 1 -58.17 -14.12 -34.79
CA MET A 1 -58.10 -13.93 -33.32
C MET A 1 -56.74 -14.33 -32.73
N LYS A 2 -56.18 -15.51 -33.09
CA LYS A 2 -54.90 -16.02 -32.56
C LYS A 2 -53.68 -15.09 -32.75
N LEU A 3 -53.55 -14.45 -33.91
CA LEU A 3 -52.41 -13.54 -34.19
C LEU A 3 -52.41 -12.29 -33.29
N LYS A 4 -53.59 -11.70 -33.03
CA LYS A 4 -53.71 -10.52 -32.15
C LYS A 4 -53.36 -10.86 -30.69
N LEU A 5 -53.75 -12.05 -30.22
CA LEU A 5 -53.41 -12.52 -28.87
C LEU A 5 -51.90 -12.75 -28.73
N ILE A 6 -51.24 -13.32 -29.75
CA ILE A 6 -49.78 -13.53 -29.76
C ILE A 6 -49.03 -12.20 -29.75
N ILE A 7 -49.49 -11.20 -30.53
CA ILE A 7 -48.88 -9.87 -30.53
C ILE A 7 -49.04 -9.19 -29.17
N ILE A 8 -50.20 -9.28 -28.52
CA ILE A 8 -50.43 -8.72 -27.18
C ILE A 8 -49.57 -9.42 -26.12
N LEU A 9 -49.43 -10.75 -26.18
CA LEU A 9 -48.56 -11.50 -25.26
C LEU A 9 -47.08 -11.19 -25.49
N ALA A 10 -46.64 -11.03 -26.73
CA ALA A 10 -45.27 -10.63 -27.05
C ALA A 10 -44.97 -9.19 -26.57
N TRP A 11 -45.93 -8.28 -26.72
CA TRP A 11 -45.83 -6.92 -26.16
C TRP A 11 -45.84 -6.92 -24.63
N ALA A 12 -46.69 -7.73 -23.99
CA ALA A 12 -46.68 -7.87 -22.54
C ALA A 12 -45.33 -8.43 -22.05
N LEU A 13 -44.78 -9.45 -22.71
CA LEU A 13 -43.45 -10.01 -22.39
C LEU A 13 -42.31 -9.01 -22.59
N LEU A 14 -42.40 -8.12 -23.58
CA LEU A 14 -41.43 -7.03 -23.81
C LEU A 14 -41.49 -5.94 -22.72
N ILE A 15 -42.67 -5.69 -22.14
CA ILE A 15 -42.85 -4.73 -21.03
C ILE A 15 -42.30 -5.29 -19.70
N PHE A 16 -42.26 -6.63 -19.56
CA PHE A 16 -41.70 -7.32 -18.40
C PHE A 16 -40.22 -7.69 -18.53
N ILE A 17 -39.51 -7.21 -19.57
CA ILE A 17 -38.05 -7.30 -19.54
C ILE A 17 -37.61 -6.40 -18.38
N PRO A 18 -37.04 -6.95 -17.30
CA PRO A 18 -36.52 -6.11 -16.24
C PRO A 18 -35.56 -5.13 -16.91
N LEU A 19 -35.76 -3.83 -16.68
CA LEU A 19 -34.76 -2.81 -16.96
C LEU A 19 -33.59 -3.11 -16.02
N VAL A 20 -32.80 -4.13 -16.36
CA VAL A 20 -31.52 -4.39 -15.72
C VAL A 20 -30.75 -3.12 -15.98
N SER A 21 -30.48 -2.37 -14.92
CA SER A 21 -29.72 -1.14 -15.02
C SER A 21 -28.33 -1.49 -15.52
N ALA A 22 -28.14 -1.35 -16.83
CA ALA A 22 -26.91 -1.72 -17.50
C ALA A 22 -25.91 -0.59 -17.28
N TRP A 23 -24.71 -0.97 -16.86
CA TRP A 23 -23.59 -0.06 -16.81
C TRP A 23 -23.35 0.57 -18.18
N THR A 24 -23.20 1.88 -18.20
CA THR A 24 -22.88 2.67 -19.38
C THR A 24 -21.44 3.13 -19.30
N GLU A 25 -20.62 2.73 -20.26
CA GLU A 25 -19.27 3.28 -20.45
C GLU A 25 -19.35 4.77 -20.81
N LYS A 26 -18.55 5.60 -20.13
CA LYS A 26 -18.49 7.05 -20.36
C LYS A 26 -17.24 7.47 -21.11
N SER A 27 -16.09 6.96 -20.69
CA SER A 27 -14.82 7.22 -21.36
C SER A 27 -13.81 6.13 -21.05
N ILE A 28 -12.92 5.92 -22.01
CA ILE A 28 -11.68 5.15 -21.87
C ILE A 28 -10.60 6.00 -22.51
N GLU A 29 -9.57 6.32 -21.75
CA GLU A 29 -8.44 7.15 -22.15
C GLU A 29 -7.12 6.47 -21.72
N GLY A 30 -6.05 6.80 -22.43
CA GLY A 30 -4.70 6.30 -22.16
C GLY A 30 -4.44 4.87 -22.64
N GLU A 31 -3.38 4.25 -22.12
CA GLU A 31 -2.90 2.96 -22.59
C GLU A 31 -3.52 1.79 -21.82
N TRP A 32 -4.27 0.94 -22.53
CA TRP A 32 -4.80 -0.32 -22.01
C TRP A 32 -4.59 -1.43 -23.04
N THR A 33 -4.16 -2.61 -22.59
CA THR A 33 -4.14 -3.80 -23.45
C THR A 33 -5.54 -4.39 -23.56
N SER A 34 -6.26 -4.45 -22.44
CA SER A 34 -7.67 -4.84 -22.40
C SER A 34 -8.34 -4.12 -21.25
N ILE A 35 -9.54 -3.60 -21.49
CA ILE A 35 -10.27 -2.85 -20.48
C ILE A 35 -11.76 -3.11 -20.62
N SER A 36 -12.37 -3.44 -19.49
CA SER A 36 -13.80 -3.50 -19.29
C SER A 36 -14.08 -3.10 -17.84
N ARG A 37 -15.35 -2.91 -17.49
CA ARG A 37 -15.73 -2.56 -16.12
C ARG A 37 -15.18 -3.54 -15.07
N THR A 38 -15.18 -4.84 -15.39
CA THR A 38 -14.84 -5.93 -14.46
C THR A 38 -13.47 -6.55 -14.68
N TYR A 39 -12.73 -6.12 -15.68
CA TYR A 39 -11.43 -6.69 -16.04
C TYR A 39 -10.54 -5.63 -16.65
N TRP A 40 -9.30 -5.58 -16.19
CA TRP A 40 -8.33 -4.55 -16.57
C TRP A 40 -6.97 -5.21 -16.81
N LYS A 41 -6.35 -4.86 -17.92
CA LYS A 41 -5.03 -5.34 -18.30
C LYS A 41 -4.20 -4.26 -18.97
N MET A 42 -2.98 -4.14 -18.51
CA MET A 42 -1.92 -3.31 -19.08
C MET A 42 -0.64 -4.15 -19.16
N GLU A 43 -0.09 -4.29 -20.37
CA GLU A 43 1.19 -4.94 -20.58
C GLU A 43 2.37 -4.00 -20.25
N ASP A 44 3.50 -4.61 -19.92
CA ASP A 44 4.74 -3.89 -19.68
C ASP A 44 5.30 -3.28 -20.96
N LEU A 45 5.39 -1.95 -20.96
CA LEU A 45 5.95 -1.15 -22.05
C LEU A 45 7.25 -0.49 -21.60
N ASP A 46 8.15 -0.24 -22.56
CA ASP A 46 9.44 0.46 -22.32
C ASP A 46 9.28 1.98 -22.13
N ARG A 47 8.23 2.40 -21.41
CA ARG A 47 7.92 3.79 -21.08
C ARG A 47 6.90 3.83 -19.95
N GLU A 48 6.80 4.98 -19.28
CA GLU A 48 5.66 5.27 -18.40
C GLU A 48 4.36 5.31 -19.20
N THR A 49 3.33 4.75 -18.59
CA THR A 49 1.97 4.69 -19.13
C THR A 49 0.99 5.25 -18.12
N SER A 50 -0.14 5.72 -18.63
CA SER A 50 -1.27 6.11 -17.80
C SER A 50 -2.57 5.78 -18.48
N GLY A 51 -3.60 5.50 -17.72
CA GLY A 51 -4.91 5.16 -18.29
C GLY A 51 -6.02 5.49 -17.33
N LYS A 52 -7.18 5.82 -17.88
CA LYS A 52 -8.40 6.06 -17.09
C LYS A 52 -9.61 5.52 -17.83
N ALA A 53 -10.48 4.82 -17.12
CA ALA A 53 -11.74 4.33 -17.67
C ALA A 53 -12.89 4.55 -16.68
N ILE A 54 -14.03 5.01 -17.19
CA ILE A 54 -15.17 5.47 -16.38
C ILE A 54 -16.45 4.77 -16.85
N TRP A 55 -17.19 4.18 -15.90
CA TRP A 55 -18.52 3.61 -16.10
C TRP A 55 -19.53 4.21 -15.14
N GLU A 56 -20.78 4.27 -15.57
CA GLU A 56 -21.87 4.80 -14.74
C GLU A 56 -23.11 3.93 -14.83
N THR A 57 -23.85 3.84 -13.73
CA THR A 57 -25.17 3.23 -13.69
C THR A 57 -26.09 4.01 -12.76
N THR A 58 -27.38 3.94 -13.01
CA THR A 58 -28.41 4.53 -12.14
C THR A 58 -29.19 3.41 -11.46
N ILE A 59 -29.24 3.44 -10.14
CA ILE A 59 -29.85 2.40 -9.32
C ILE A 59 -31.05 3.02 -8.62
N TYR A 60 -32.22 2.41 -8.79
CA TYR A 60 -33.45 2.82 -8.11
C TYR A 60 -33.71 1.89 -6.92
N ASN A 61 -34.23 2.46 -5.83
CA ASN A 61 -34.44 1.74 -4.57
C ASN A 61 -33.18 1.01 -4.06
N PHE A 62 -32.03 1.67 -4.08
CA PHE A 62 -30.76 1.14 -3.59
C PHE A 62 -30.84 0.72 -2.12
N SER A 63 -30.42 -0.51 -1.84
CA SER A 63 -30.25 -1.04 -0.47
C SER A 63 -28.79 -1.34 -0.15
N GLY A 64 -27.98 -1.69 -1.16
CA GLY A 64 -26.54 -1.74 -0.99
C GLY A 64 -25.75 -2.23 -2.20
N TYR A 65 -24.45 -2.33 -2.00
CA TYR A 65 -23.43 -2.69 -2.96
C TYR A 65 -22.37 -3.56 -2.29
N TYR A 66 -22.00 -4.64 -2.98
CA TYR A 66 -20.90 -5.50 -2.59
C TYR A 66 -19.99 -5.71 -3.79
N ALA A 67 -18.68 -5.57 -3.62
CA ALA A 67 -17.70 -5.92 -4.63
C ALA A 67 -16.47 -6.60 -4.05
N THR A 68 -15.86 -7.47 -4.85
CA THR A 68 -14.57 -8.08 -4.59
C THR A 68 -13.60 -7.66 -5.69
N VAL A 69 -12.45 -7.13 -5.32
CA VAL A 69 -11.39 -6.74 -6.26
C VAL A 69 -10.17 -7.60 -6.01
N ASN A 70 -9.59 -8.14 -7.07
CA ASN A 70 -8.35 -8.90 -6.98
C ASN A 70 -7.43 -8.57 -8.17
N LEU A 71 -6.14 -8.45 -7.88
CA LEU A 71 -5.09 -8.35 -8.88
C LEU A 71 -4.35 -9.68 -8.97
N THR A 72 -4.20 -10.19 -10.19
CA THR A 72 -3.36 -11.36 -10.48
C THR A 72 -1.95 -10.95 -10.88
N GLU A 73 -1.78 -9.74 -11.40
CA GLU A 73 -0.51 -9.15 -11.77
C GLU A 73 -0.50 -7.67 -11.37
N LEU A 74 0.53 -7.28 -10.62
CA LEU A 74 0.89 -5.89 -10.40
C LEU A 74 2.38 -5.90 -10.15
N TYR A 75 3.15 -5.43 -11.12
CA TYR A 75 4.57 -5.20 -10.88
C TYR A 75 5.08 -3.90 -11.45
N THR A 76 6.23 -3.46 -10.96
CA THR A 76 6.98 -2.32 -11.49
C THR A 76 8.42 -2.68 -11.82
N ARG A 77 9.04 -1.89 -12.70
CA ARG A 77 10.47 -1.98 -13.03
C ARG A 77 11.03 -0.60 -13.35
N ARG A 78 12.34 -0.46 -13.14
CA ARG A 78 13.08 0.71 -13.61
C ARG A 78 13.35 0.61 -15.10
N LEU A 79 13.09 1.69 -15.84
CA LEU A 79 13.50 1.80 -17.25
C LEU A 79 15.01 1.98 -17.37
N GLU A 80 15.61 2.71 -16.44
CA GLU A 80 17.03 3.00 -16.43
C GLU A 80 17.66 2.60 -15.10
N TRP A 81 18.87 2.02 -15.16
CA TRP A 81 19.53 1.48 -13.96
C TRP A 81 19.87 2.56 -12.91
N TRP A 82 20.02 3.83 -13.34
CA TRP A 82 20.35 4.95 -12.46
C TRP A 82 19.13 5.60 -11.80
N TRP A 83 17.91 5.23 -12.20
CA TRP A 83 16.70 5.74 -11.54
C TRP A 83 16.66 5.22 -10.10
N GLU A 84 16.53 6.16 -9.17
CA GLU A 84 16.50 5.87 -7.74
C GLU A 84 15.20 5.14 -7.36
N SER A 85 14.08 5.54 -7.97
CA SER A 85 12.77 4.94 -7.73
C SER A 85 11.99 4.65 -9.02
N SER A 86 11.05 3.72 -8.93
CA SER A 86 9.99 3.47 -9.92
C SER A 86 8.73 2.99 -9.18
N GLY A 87 7.57 3.17 -9.81
CA GLY A 87 6.30 2.76 -9.23
C GLY A 87 5.29 2.39 -10.32
N ASN A 88 4.31 1.59 -9.91
CA ASN A 88 3.12 1.28 -10.70
C ASN A 88 1.90 1.37 -9.77
N GLU A 89 1.06 2.36 -10.03
CA GLU A 89 -0.12 2.72 -9.25
C GLU A 89 -1.37 2.30 -10.03
N PHE A 90 -2.32 1.70 -9.33
CA PHE A 90 -3.62 1.30 -9.86
C PHE A 90 -4.71 1.61 -8.84
N ASP A 91 -5.56 2.58 -9.15
CA ASP A 91 -6.59 3.06 -8.25
C ASP A 91 -7.99 2.78 -8.82
N ILE A 92 -8.89 2.36 -7.94
CA ILE A 92 -10.30 2.13 -8.25
C ILE A 92 -11.15 2.99 -7.34
N TYR A 93 -12.14 3.65 -7.92
CA TYR A 93 -13.02 4.57 -7.21
C TYR A 93 -14.47 4.24 -7.44
N TRP A 94 -15.27 4.43 -6.40
CA TRP A 94 -16.72 4.35 -6.43
C TRP A 94 -17.31 5.63 -5.86
N ASN A 95 -18.13 6.31 -6.65
CA ASN A 95 -18.86 7.50 -6.23
C ASN A 95 -20.36 7.21 -6.31
N PHE A 96 -20.97 7.07 -5.15
CA PHE A 96 -22.41 6.96 -4.98
C PHE A 96 -22.95 8.38 -4.82
N THR A 97 -23.67 8.89 -5.82
CA THR A 97 -24.32 10.20 -5.74
C THR A 97 -25.83 10.01 -5.61
N SER A 98 -26.41 10.49 -4.51
CA SER A 98 -27.85 10.52 -4.31
C SER A 98 -28.53 11.40 -5.35
N LEU A 99 -29.55 10.86 -6.01
CA LEU A 99 -30.34 11.59 -7.01
C LEU A 99 -31.32 12.58 -6.37
N SER A 100 -31.68 12.39 -5.10
CA SER A 100 -32.64 13.25 -4.40
C SER A 100 -31.98 14.48 -3.78
N SER A 101 -30.85 14.29 -3.09
CA SER A 101 -30.16 15.35 -2.35
C SER A 101 -28.93 15.91 -3.06
N GLY A 102 -28.32 15.14 -3.97
CA GLY A 102 -27.00 15.43 -4.53
C GLY A 102 -25.83 15.08 -3.60
N ASN A 103 -26.08 14.54 -2.40
CA ASN A 103 -25.04 14.05 -1.50
C ASN A 103 -24.25 12.92 -2.13
N LYS A 104 -22.98 12.80 -1.76
CA LYS A 104 -22.02 11.88 -2.37
C LYS A 104 -21.27 11.09 -1.32
N VAL A 105 -21.06 9.81 -1.59
CA VAL A 105 -20.15 8.95 -0.86
C VAL A 105 -19.11 8.44 -1.84
N LEU A 106 -17.85 8.71 -1.53
CA LEU A 106 -16.72 8.37 -2.35
C LEU A 106 -15.86 7.33 -1.62
N LEU A 107 -15.55 6.24 -2.31
CA LEU A 107 -14.65 5.20 -1.84
C LEU A 107 -13.51 5.05 -2.84
N THR A 108 -12.31 4.82 -2.33
CA THR A 108 -11.14 4.48 -3.15
C THR A 108 -10.42 3.29 -2.58
N VAL A 109 -9.91 2.45 -3.49
CA VAL A 109 -8.95 1.39 -3.20
C VAL A 109 -7.78 1.59 -4.16
N GLY A 110 -6.61 1.85 -3.61
CA GLY A 110 -5.38 2.05 -4.35
C GLY A 110 -4.41 0.90 -4.15
N PHE A 111 -3.85 0.39 -5.24
CA PHE A 111 -2.81 -0.61 -5.26
C PHE A 111 -1.53 0.02 -5.80
N TRP A 112 -0.43 -0.18 -5.08
CA TRP A 112 0.86 0.39 -5.48
C TRP A 112 1.96 -0.64 -5.34
N GLU A 113 2.70 -0.89 -6.42
CA GLU A 113 4.00 -1.53 -6.34
C GLU A 113 5.11 -0.51 -6.60
N TYR A 114 6.18 -0.58 -5.82
CA TYR A 114 7.28 0.36 -5.90
C TYR A 114 8.64 -0.35 -5.82
N GLN A 115 9.63 0.31 -6.44
CA GLN A 115 11.05 0.08 -6.23
C GLN A 115 11.68 1.42 -5.85
N ARG A 116 12.52 1.44 -4.83
CA ARG A 116 13.24 2.61 -4.30
C ARG A 116 14.69 2.24 -4.03
N VAL A 117 15.53 3.25 -3.81
CA VAL A 117 16.95 3.09 -3.51
C VAL A 117 17.63 2.16 -4.53
N TRP A 118 17.43 2.43 -5.81
CA TRP A 118 17.94 1.61 -6.92
C TRP A 118 17.51 0.14 -6.86
N GLY A 119 16.27 -0.10 -6.42
CA GLY A 119 15.69 -1.44 -6.29
C GLY A 119 16.15 -2.20 -5.05
N LEU A 120 16.89 -1.56 -4.13
CA LEU A 120 17.20 -2.16 -2.83
C LEU A 120 15.98 -2.22 -1.93
N GLU A 121 15.05 -1.28 -2.06
CA GLU A 121 13.77 -1.31 -1.35
C GLU A 121 12.67 -1.57 -2.37
N TRP A 122 11.87 -2.61 -2.16
CA TRP A 122 10.72 -2.89 -3.01
C TRP A 122 9.58 -3.41 -2.15
N GLY A 123 8.37 -3.21 -2.65
CA GLY A 123 7.20 -3.72 -1.97
C GLY A 123 5.94 -3.39 -2.72
N ARG A 124 4.85 -3.96 -2.21
CA ARG A 124 3.52 -3.72 -2.70
C ARG A 124 2.63 -3.34 -1.52
N TYR A 125 1.79 -2.36 -1.73
CA TYR A 125 0.82 -1.92 -0.76
C TYR A 125 -0.56 -1.78 -1.36
N VAL A 126 -1.55 -2.02 -0.53
CA VAL A 126 -2.93 -1.61 -0.78
C VAL A 126 -3.30 -0.53 0.22
N MET A 127 -4.14 0.40 -0.22
CA MET A 127 -4.63 1.49 0.58
C MET A 127 -6.11 1.72 0.29
N GLY A 128 -6.83 2.28 1.26
CA GLY A 128 -8.23 2.65 1.06
C GLY A 128 -8.58 3.95 1.75
N ALA A 129 -9.66 4.56 1.27
CA ALA A 129 -10.30 5.68 1.94
C ALA A 129 -11.79 5.71 1.60
N THR A 130 -12.58 6.23 2.53
CA THR A 130 -13.98 6.56 2.35
C THR A 130 -14.19 8.03 2.69
N GLY A 131 -15.25 8.64 2.16
CA GLY A 131 -15.57 10.02 2.50
C GLY A 131 -16.94 10.46 2.05
N PHE A 132 -17.54 11.34 2.83
CA PHE A 132 -18.89 11.88 2.61
C PHE A 132 -18.85 13.35 2.18
N ASN A 133 -19.44 13.65 1.02
CA ASN A 133 -19.47 14.98 0.41
C ASN A 133 -18.07 15.62 0.23
N VAL A 134 -17.04 14.79 0.03
CA VAL A 134 -15.66 15.23 -0.21
C VAL A 134 -15.25 15.03 -1.66
N GLY A 135 -14.31 15.87 -2.11
CA GLY A 135 -13.60 15.67 -3.37
C GLY A 135 -12.48 14.63 -3.21
N LEU A 136 -11.98 14.13 -4.35
CA LEU A 136 -10.84 13.20 -4.40
C LEU A 136 -9.60 13.75 -3.70
N ASP A 137 -9.35 15.04 -3.86
CA ASP A 137 -8.23 15.78 -3.25
C ASP A 137 -8.28 15.82 -1.71
N ARG A 138 -9.42 15.45 -1.12
CA ARG A 138 -9.66 15.48 0.33
C ARG A 138 -9.87 14.09 0.93
N LEU A 139 -9.87 13.03 0.12
CA LEU A 139 -9.85 11.68 0.64
C LEU A 139 -8.51 11.45 1.34
N THR A 140 -8.56 11.28 2.66
CA THR A 140 -7.37 10.99 3.43
C THR A 140 -7.23 9.48 3.53
N THR A 141 -6.24 8.93 2.85
CA THR A 141 -5.87 7.53 2.97
C THR A 141 -5.49 7.21 4.41
N TYR A 142 -6.19 6.25 5.02
CA TYR A 142 -6.02 5.97 6.44
C TYR A 142 -4.98 4.90 6.71
N ALA A 143 -5.14 3.75 6.06
CA ALA A 143 -4.29 2.61 6.29
C ALA A 143 -3.65 2.15 4.99
N LYS A 144 -2.38 1.74 5.13
CA LYS A 144 -1.57 1.20 4.06
C LYS A 144 -0.98 -0.11 4.55
N TYR A 145 -1.35 -1.21 3.90
CA TYR A 145 -0.88 -2.53 4.28
C TYR A 145 -0.11 -3.19 3.15
N SER A 146 0.92 -3.94 3.52
CA SER A 146 1.57 -4.84 2.59
C SER A 146 0.56 -5.85 2.08
N TYR A 147 0.59 -6.11 0.79
CA TYR A 147 -0.39 -6.97 0.13
C TYR A 147 0.33 -7.87 -0.88
N ASP A 148 0.01 -9.15 -0.82
CA ASP A 148 0.42 -10.12 -1.83
C ASP A 148 -0.66 -10.21 -2.91
N LEU A 149 -0.32 -10.58 -4.15
CA LEU A 149 -1.33 -10.77 -5.20
C LEU A 149 -2.21 -12.00 -4.89
N PHE A 150 -3.19 -12.28 -5.76
CA PHE A 150 -4.09 -13.44 -5.65
C PHE A 150 -3.43 -14.66 -4.97
N PRO A 151 -4.01 -15.20 -3.88
CA PRO A 151 -5.45 -15.19 -3.56
C PRO A 151 -5.90 -14.06 -2.62
N ALA A 152 -5.06 -13.05 -2.33
CA ALA A 152 -5.53 -11.89 -1.57
C ALA A 152 -6.49 -11.03 -2.41
N PHE A 153 -7.43 -10.35 -1.75
CA PHE A 153 -8.46 -9.52 -2.40
C PHE A 153 -8.97 -8.43 -1.45
N VAL A 154 -9.65 -7.43 -2.03
CA VAL A 154 -10.32 -6.36 -1.28
C VAL A 154 -11.83 -6.53 -1.41
N GLU A 155 -12.55 -6.49 -0.30
CA GLU A 155 -14.00 -6.37 -0.28
C GLU A 155 -14.44 -4.93 -0.06
N ILE A 156 -15.45 -4.52 -0.82
CA ILE A 156 -16.10 -3.22 -0.73
C ILE A 156 -17.55 -3.43 -0.38
N TRP A 157 -17.98 -2.83 0.73
CA TRP A 157 -19.35 -2.89 1.23
C TRP A 157 -19.91 -1.48 1.30
N VAL A 158 -21.08 -1.25 0.72
CA VAL A 158 -21.86 -0.02 0.93
C VAL A 158 -23.30 -0.41 1.19
N TYR A 159 -23.87 -0.15 2.35
CA TYR A 159 -25.26 -0.52 2.63
C TYR A 159 -26.04 0.61 3.30
N ARG A 160 -27.31 0.74 2.91
CA ARG A 160 -28.21 1.78 3.40
C ARG A 160 -29.13 1.19 4.46
N ASN A 161 -29.06 1.71 5.68
CA ASN A 161 -29.96 1.36 6.77
C ASN A 161 -30.93 2.51 7.06
N VAL A 162 -32.15 2.39 6.54
CA VAL A 162 -33.22 3.40 6.68
C VAL A 162 -33.68 3.56 8.12
N SER A 163 -33.69 2.46 8.89
CA SER A 163 -34.19 2.49 10.26
C SER A 163 -33.27 3.26 11.21
N GLU A 164 -31.97 3.23 10.92
CA GLU A 164 -30.95 3.94 11.69
C GLU A 164 -30.60 5.31 11.12
N GLY A 165 -31.05 5.63 9.89
CA GLY A 165 -30.67 6.86 9.21
C GLY A 165 -29.20 6.89 8.82
N LYS A 166 -28.64 5.73 8.43
CA LYS A 166 -27.20 5.58 8.18
C LYS A 166 -26.89 4.93 6.84
N LEU A 167 -25.84 5.39 6.20
CA LEU A 167 -25.17 4.71 5.10
C LEU A 167 -23.83 4.19 5.60
N TYR A 168 -23.65 2.89 5.55
CA TYR A 168 -22.43 2.24 5.99
C TYR A 168 -21.51 1.99 4.81
N THR A 169 -20.20 2.13 5.07
CA THR A 169 -19.14 1.83 4.11
C THR A 169 -18.05 1.02 4.78
N LYS A 170 -17.60 -0.06 4.16
CA LYS A 170 -16.46 -0.85 4.67
C LYS A 170 -15.55 -1.25 3.52
N LEU A 171 -14.25 -1.14 3.76
CA LEU A 171 -13.19 -1.58 2.86
C LEU A 171 -12.29 -2.56 3.63
N LEU A 172 -12.30 -3.83 3.23
CA LEU A 172 -11.59 -4.91 3.93
C LEU A 172 -10.56 -5.55 3.01
N LEU A 173 -9.31 -5.66 3.48
CA LEU A 173 -8.27 -6.44 2.84
C LEU A 173 -8.23 -7.84 3.42
N TYR A 174 -8.41 -8.86 2.58
CA TYR A 174 -8.17 -10.25 2.94
C TYR A 174 -6.79 -10.68 2.41
N ASP A 175 -5.90 -10.98 3.34
CA ASP A 175 -4.59 -11.56 3.07
C ASP A 175 -4.63 -13.04 3.52
N PRO A 176 -4.34 -14.02 2.65
CA PRO A 176 -4.37 -15.45 3.00
C PRO A 176 -3.44 -15.81 4.15
N ASP A 177 -2.41 -15.01 4.42
CA ASP A 177 -1.44 -15.25 5.49
C ASP A 177 -1.97 -14.80 6.88
N VAL A 178 -3.15 -14.19 6.93
CA VAL A 178 -3.72 -13.58 8.13
C VAL A 178 -5.16 -14.09 8.34
N PRO A 179 -5.53 -14.53 9.56
CA PRO A 179 -6.85 -15.11 9.81
C PRO A 179 -8.00 -14.10 9.76
N ASP A 180 -7.73 -12.82 10.01
CA ASP A 180 -8.74 -11.75 10.07
C ASP A 180 -8.41 -10.66 9.04
N PRO A 181 -9.42 -10.06 8.38
CA PRO A 181 -9.19 -9.01 7.40
C PRO A 181 -8.69 -7.71 8.03
N TYR A 182 -8.00 -6.89 7.24
CA TYR A 182 -7.57 -5.55 7.67
C TYR A 182 -8.53 -4.46 7.22
N ASP A 183 -8.79 -3.50 8.11
CA ASP A 183 -9.60 -2.33 7.80
C ASP A 183 -8.79 -1.30 7.01
N LEU A 184 -9.22 -1.00 5.79
CA LEU A 184 -8.58 -0.02 4.91
C LEU A 184 -9.10 1.41 5.12
N ALA A 185 -10.25 1.60 5.77
CA ALA A 185 -10.85 2.91 6.04
C ALA A 185 -11.34 3.04 7.50
N VAL A 186 -11.47 4.28 7.97
CA VAL A 186 -11.91 4.61 9.36
C VAL A 186 -13.41 4.66 9.48
N ASP A 187 -14.07 5.28 8.51
CA ASP A 187 -15.48 5.60 8.61
C ASP A 187 -16.30 4.39 8.18
N ASP A 188 -16.91 3.75 9.19
CA ASP A 188 -17.81 2.63 8.99
C ASP A 188 -19.21 3.08 8.56
N TYR A 189 -19.59 4.33 8.88
CA TYR A 189 -20.90 4.89 8.54
C TYR A 189 -20.96 6.42 8.44
N PHE A 190 -21.97 6.89 7.73
CA PHE A 190 -22.36 8.29 7.58
C PHE A 190 -23.83 8.45 7.94
N GLU A 191 -24.15 9.50 8.69
CA GLU A 191 -25.53 9.88 8.99
C GLU A 191 -26.19 10.47 7.72
N ILE A 192 -27.37 9.98 7.36
CA ILE A 192 -28.11 10.37 6.16
C ILE A 192 -29.59 10.56 6.45
N ASP A 193 -30.24 11.42 5.65
CA ASP A 193 -31.70 11.51 5.68
C ASP A 193 -32.33 10.20 5.15
N PRO A 194 -33.50 9.78 5.66
CA PRO A 194 -34.14 8.54 5.20
C PRO A 194 -34.47 8.49 3.71
N ALA A 195 -34.68 9.63 3.06
CA ALA A 195 -34.93 9.71 1.61
C ALA A 195 -33.62 9.76 0.79
N ASP A 196 -32.49 9.94 1.45
CA ASP A 196 -31.19 10.03 0.82
C ASP A 196 -30.68 8.65 0.39
N PHE A 197 -29.93 8.61 -0.70
CA PHE A 197 -29.40 7.38 -1.31
C PHE A 197 -30.45 6.30 -1.61
N LYS A 198 -31.74 6.65 -1.68
CA LYS A 198 -32.77 5.73 -2.18
C LYS A 198 -32.60 5.46 -3.67
N ASP A 199 -32.38 6.52 -4.44
CA ASP A 199 -32.02 6.41 -5.85
C ASP A 199 -30.64 7.02 -6.03
N VAL A 200 -29.74 6.27 -6.64
CA VAL A 200 -28.30 6.58 -6.67
C VAL A 200 -27.77 6.50 -8.08
N LYS A 201 -26.97 7.50 -8.47
CA LYS A 201 -26.05 7.38 -9.59
C LYS A 201 -24.73 6.86 -9.06
N LEU A 202 -24.35 5.65 -9.48
CA LEU A 202 -23.06 5.06 -9.18
C LEU A 202 -22.12 5.32 -10.36
N THR A 203 -21.06 6.08 -10.11
CA THR A 203 -19.95 6.28 -11.04
C THR A 203 -18.75 5.50 -10.52
N MET A 204 -18.22 4.59 -11.32
CA MET A 204 -17.00 3.85 -11.05
C MET A 204 -15.93 4.27 -12.04
N TRP A 205 -14.71 4.48 -11.59
CA TRP A 205 -13.59 4.61 -12.51
C TRP A 205 -12.35 3.92 -11.97
N VAL A 206 -11.53 3.52 -12.91
CA VAL A 206 -10.19 2.98 -12.66
C VAL A 206 -9.18 3.89 -13.31
N GLU A 207 -8.03 4.05 -12.66
CA GLU A 207 -6.89 4.73 -13.25
C GLU A 207 -5.59 3.99 -12.92
N HIS A 208 -4.64 4.08 -13.83
CA HIS A 208 -3.28 3.62 -13.59
C HIS A 208 -2.27 4.68 -13.98
N GLN A 209 -1.11 4.60 -13.34
CA GLN A 209 0.04 5.41 -13.67
C GLN A 209 1.32 4.67 -13.30
N GLY A 210 2.31 4.71 -14.18
CA GLY A 210 3.67 4.24 -13.89
C GLY A 210 4.17 3.24 -14.91
N ILE A 211 4.96 2.27 -14.46
CA ILE A 211 5.74 1.35 -15.30
C ILE A 211 5.61 -0.05 -14.78
N GLY A 212 5.43 -1.02 -15.68
CA GLY A 212 5.37 -2.45 -15.37
C GLY A 212 4.09 -3.06 -15.93
N ALA A 213 3.49 -4.05 -15.27
CA ALA A 213 2.24 -4.65 -15.75
C ALA A 213 1.14 -4.63 -14.68
N ILE A 214 -0.11 -4.63 -15.15
CA ILE A 214 -1.31 -4.75 -14.33
C ILE A 214 -2.23 -5.78 -14.98
N GLU A 215 -2.70 -6.75 -14.22
CA GLU A 215 -3.81 -7.61 -14.59
C GLU A 215 -4.67 -7.90 -13.37
N GLY A 216 -5.98 -7.68 -13.51
CA GLY A 216 -6.91 -7.94 -12.44
C GLY A 216 -8.35 -7.78 -12.86
N GLY A 217 -9.24 -7.94 -11.89
CA GLY A 217 -10.66 -7.77 -12.13
C GLY A 217 -11.45 -7.58 -10.86
N MET A 218 -12.75 -7.47 -11.05
CA MET A 218 -13.71 -7.45 -9.96
C MET A 218 -14.97 -8.21 -10.27
N SER A 219 -15.63 -8.62 -9.21
CA SER A 219 -17.03 -9.06 -9.23
C SER A 219 -17.82 -8.16 -8.30
N ASP A 220 -19.05 -7.82 -8.67
CA ASP A 220 -19.91 -7.00 -7.84
C ASP A 220 -21.37 -7.38 -7.93
N LYS A 221 -22.13 -6.96 -6.92
CA LYS A 221 -23.56 -7.12 -6.83
C LYS A 221 -24.18 -5.86 -6.23
N ILE A 222 -25.22 -5.36 -6.90
CA ILE A 222 -26.06 -4.27 -6.44
C ILE A 222 -27.34 -4.87 -5.86
N TYR A 223 -27.71 -4.43 -4.66
CA TYR A 223 -28.93 -4.82 -3.98
C TYR A 223 -29.93 -3.64 -4.00
N ILE A 224 -31.20 -3.99 -4.19
CA ILE A 224 -32.33 -3.05 -4.13
C ILE A 224 -33.23 -3.40 -2.93
N GLU A 225 -34.11 -2.49 -2.49
CA GLU A 225 -34.95 -2.66 -1.29
C GLU A 225 -35.81 -3.94 -1.31
N GLU A 226 -36.18 -4.41 -2.51
CA GLU A 226 -36.91 -5.69 -2.69
C GLU A 226 -36.06 -6.91 -2.27
N GLU A 227 -34.74 -6.79 -2.29
CA GLU A 227 -33.75 -7.79 -1.86
C GLU A 227 -33.14 -7.43 -0.50
N ALA A 228 -33.94 -6.93 0.45
CA ALA A 228 -33.55 -6.44 1.78
C ALA A 228 -32.21 -7.03 2.29
N TRP A 229 -31.13 -6.27 2.08
CA TRP A 229 -29.78 -6.70 2.38
C TRP A 229 -29.32 -6.07 3.70
N THR A 230 -29.12 -6.92 4.70
CA THR A 230 -28.57 -6.55 6.00
C THR A 230 -27.33 -7.43 6.23
N PRO A 231 -26.19 -7.07 5.63
CA PRO A 231 -25.01 -7.90 5.69
C PRO A 231 -24.44 -7.96 7.11
N GLU A 232 -24.01 -9.14 7.54
CA GLU A 232 -23.09 -9.28 8.67
C GLU A 232 -21.68 -8.96 8.15
N ILE A 233 -21.23 -7.72 8.35
CA ILE A 233 -19.89 -7.28 7.92
C ILE A 233 -18.86 -7.75 8.95
N PRO A 234 -17.79 -8.45 8.54
CA PRO A 234 -16.71 -8.83 9.44
C PRO A 234 -16.01 -7.62 10.07
N GLU A 235 -15.59 -7.76 11.34
CA GLU A 235 -14.74 -6.75 11.97
C GLU A 235 -13.32 -6.83 11.38
N GLY A 236 -12.84 -5.70 10.86
CA GLY A 236 -11.46 -5.59 10.40
C GLY A 236 -10.51 -5.23 11.54
N LYS A 237 -9.22 -5.54 11.35
CA LYS A 237 -8.16 -5.12 12.26
C LYS A 237 -7.43 -3.92 11.70
N ILE A 238 -7.21 -2.89 12.52
CA ILE A 238 -6.33 -1.77 12.20
C ILE A 238 -4.92 -2.13 12.68
N LYS A 239 -3.98 -2.32 11.76
CA LYS A 239 -2.56 -2.48 12.12
C LYS A 239 -1.89 -1.10 12.08
N TRP A 240 -1.62 -0.54 13.25
CA TRP A 240 -0.74 0.63 13.37
C TRP A 240 0.68 0.19 13.03
N VAL A 241 1.06 0.26 11.75
CA VAL A 241 2.44 0.02 11.35
C VAL A 241 3.20 1.33 11.53
N THR A 242 3.90 1.48 12.66
CA THR A 242 5.07 2.35 12.73
C THR A 242 6.15 1.70 11.86
N SER A 243 6.04 1.89 10.54
CA SER A 243 6.93 1.25 9.57
C SER A 243 8.31 1.88 9.73
N ASN A 244 9.27 1.04 10.12
CA ASN A 244 10.68 1.36 9.99
C ASN A 244 11.10 0.72 8.67
N TRP A 245 11.55 1.55 7.71
CA TRP A 245 11.98 1.14 6.37
C TRP A 245 12.90 -0.09 6.37
N PHE A 246 13.71 -0.27 7.41
CA PHE A 246 14.58 -1.42 7.57
C PHE A 246 13.82 -2.73 7.82
N TRP A 247 12.74 -2.71 8.60
CA TRP A 247 11.89 -3.87 8.83
C TRP A 247 11.04 -4.21 7.61
N ASP A 248 10.57 -3.19 6.88
CA ASP A 248 9.86 -3.38 5.61
C ASP A 248 10.78 -4.02 4.55
N PHE A 249 12.05 -3.60 4.50
CA PHE A 249 13.09 -4.24 3.67
C PHE A 249 13.32 -5.70 4.07
N ILE A 250 13.46 -6.00 5.37
CA ILE A 250 13.62 -7.38 5.85
C ILE A 250 12.40 -8.24 5.53
N ASP A 251 11.19 -7.74 5.74
CA ASP A 251 9.96 -8.48 5.48
C ASP A 251 9.72 -8.67 3.98
N GLY A 252 10.00 -7.67 3.15
CA GLY A 252 9.99 -7.78 1.68
C GLY A 252 10.99 -8.82 1.18
N THR A 253 12.20 -8.81 1.75
CA THR A 253 13.26 -9.78 1.45
C THR A 253 12.86 -11.20 1.89
N LYS A 254 12.29 -11.36 3.09
CA LYS A 254 11.77 -12.64 3.58
C LYS A 254 10.65 -13.17 2.71
N ARG A 255 9.67 -12.35 2.36
CA ARG A 255 8.55 -12.76 1.48
C ARG A 255 9.05 -13.20 0.12
N PHE A 256 9.97 -12.44 -0.49
CA PHE A 256 10.60 -12.79 -1.77
C PHE A 256 11.32 -14.13 -1.72
N PHE A 257 12.18 -14.34 -0.72
CA PHE A 257 12.97 -15.56 -0.58
C PHE A 257 12.18 -16.76 -0.06
N SER A 258 11.15 -16.57 0.76
CA SER A 258 10.28 -17.64 1.25
C SER A 258 9.52 -18.35 0.13
N LYS A 259 9.27 -17.66 -0.99
CA LYS A 259 8.60 -18.20 -2.17
C LYS A 259 9.54 -18.90 -3.15
N THR A 260 10.86 -18.67 -3.04
CA THR A 260 11.86 -19.18 -3.99
C THR A 260 12.87 -20.16 -3.39
N LEU A 261 13.05 -20.19 -2.07
CA LEU A 261 14.11 -20.98 -1.43
C LEU A 261 13.57 -22.16 -0.60
N PRO A 262 14.27 -23.32 -0.59
CA PRO A 262 13.88 -24.46 0.23
C PRO A 262 13.94 -24.16 1.74
N GLY A 263 13.12 -24.85 2.55
CA GLY A 263 12.93 -24.57 3.98
C GLY A 263 14.20 -24.50 4.84
N TYR A 264 15.27 -25.23 4.50
CA TYR A 264 16.54 -25.16 5.25
C TYR A 264 17.26 -23.80 5.11
N VAL A 265 17.00 -23.04 4.04
CA VAL A 265 17.54 -21.69 3.86
C VAL A 265 16.71 -20.67 4.63
N MET A 266 15.41 -20.89 4.79
CA MET A 266 14.57 -20.07 5.68
C MET A 266 15.02 -20.20 7.14
N ASP A 267 15.41 -21.39 7.58
CA ASP A 267 16.02 -21.57 8.90
C ASP A 267 17.35 -20.80 9.03
N PHE A 268 18.16 -20.79 7.97
CA PHE A 268 19.39 -19.99 7.93
C PHE A 268 19.12 -18.47 7.96
N ILE A 269 18.10 -17.99 7.24
CA ILE A 269 17.66 -16.59 7.23
C ILE A 269 17.07 -16.18 8.59
N ASN A 270 16.29 -17.05 9.23
CA ASN A 270 15.74 -16.79 10.56
C ASN A 270 16.83 -16.75 11.62
N VAL A 271 17.81 -17.65 11.52
CA VAL A 271 19.03 -17.62 12.34
C VAL A 271 19.80 -16.33 12.05
N ALA A 272 20.07 -15.98 10.79
CA ALA A 272 20.77 -14.74 10.43
C ALA A 272 20.03 -13.47 10.87
N THR A 273 18.69 -13.46 10.82
CA THR A 273 17.85 -12.36 11.33
C THR A 273 17.95 -12.26 12.84
N SER A 274 18.01 -13.39 13.55
CA SER A 274 18.21 -13.42 15.00
C SER A 274 19.62 -12.94 15.39
N TRP A 275 20.64 -13.32 14.62
CA TRP A 275 22.02 -12.84 14.78
C TRP A 275 22.16 -11.35 14.47
N ALA A 276 21.49 -10.87 13.41
CA ALA A 276 21.45 -9.46 13.07
C ALA A 276 20.72 -8.66 14.15
N GLY A 277 19.57 -9.14 14.64
CA GLY A 277 18.85 -8.56 15.78
C GLY A 277 19.73 -8.45 17.02
N TYR A 278 20.40 -9.54 17.40
CA TYR A 278 21.36 -9.54 18.50
C TYR A 278 22.53 -8.56 18.28
N PHE A 279 23.07 -8.49 17.06
CA PHE A 279 24.16 -7.57 16.73
C PHE A 279 23.72 -6.10 16.77
N PHE A 280 22.50 -5.79 16.34
CA PHE A 280 21.94 -4.44 16.40
C PHE A 280 21.53 -4.04 17.81
N GLU A 281 21.02 -4.96 18.63
CA GLU A 281 20.80 -4.73 20.05
C GLU A 281 22.11 -4.50 20.79
N LEU A 282 23.17 -5.25 20.45
CA LEU A 282 24.51 -5.03 20.98
C LEU A 282 25.08 -3.67 20.54
N LEU A 283 24.91 -3.29 19.27
CA LEU A 283 25.31 -1.97 18.77
C LEU A 283 24.50 -0.84 19.42
N ALA A 284 23.21 -1.03 19.66
CA ALA A 284 22.37 -0.09 20.38
C ALA A 284 22.80 0.00 21.84
N LEU A 285 23.11 -1.11 22.50
CA LEU A 285 23.63 -1.15 23.87
C LEU A 285 24.99 -0.44 23.97
N ILE A 286 25.91 -0.71 23.04
CA ILE A 286 27.21 -0.04 22.94
C ILE A 286 27.02 1.44 22.61
N GLY A 287 26.07 1.78 21.73
CA GLY A 287 25.71 3.14 21.35
C GLY A 287 25.12 3.92 22.53
N TYR A 288 24.18 3.34 23.26
CA TYR A 288 23.63 3.91 24.49
C TYR A 288 24.70 4.05 25.57
N SER A 289 25.59 3.08 25.72
CA SER A 289 26.74 3.17 26.63
C SER A 289 27.66 4.32 26.22
N ALA A 290 28.00 4.44 24.92
CA ALA A 290 28.81 5.54 24.39
C ALA A 290 28.14 6.91 24.55
N VAL A 291 26.82 7.00 24.36
CA VAL A 291 26.02 8.21 24.58
C VAL A 291 26.00 8.60 26.06
N GLN A 292 26.04 7.64 27.00
CA GLN A 292 26.17 7.92 28.43
C GLN A 292 27.56 8.46 28.80
N PHE A 293 28.62 8.10 28.06
CA PHE A 293 29.97 8.65 28.23
C PHE A 293 30.21 9.95 27.47
N LEU A 294 29.38 10.29 26.48
CA LEU A 294 29.47 11.49 25.65
C LEU A 294 29.49 12.82 26.45
N PRO A 295 28.72 12.98 27.54
CA PRO A 295 28.83 14.15 28.41
C PRO A 295 30.16 14.26 29.16
N ILE A 296 30.83 13.13 29.42
CA ILE A 296 32.09 13.04 30.17
C ILE A 296 33.30 13.09 29.22
N PHE A 297 33.10 12.71 27.96
CA PHE A 297 34.12 12.63 26.92
C PHE A 297 34.90 13.95 26.71
N PRO A 298 34.27 15.15 26.68
CA PRO A 298 35.00 16.41 26.60
C PRO A 298 35.98 16.62 27.75
N PHE A 299 35.64 16.18 28.96
CA PHE A 299 36.50 16.32 30.13
C PHE A 299 37.66 15.33 30.10
N ILE A 300 37.40 14.06 29.76
CA ILE A 300 38.47 13.05 29.60
C ILE A 300 39.43 13.49 28.48
N PHE A 301 38.90 13.96 27.36
CA PHE A 301 39.67 14.47 26.25
C PHE A 301 40.50 15.69 26.63
N LEU A 302 39.93 16.64 27.37
CA LEU A 302 40.63 17.81 27.89
C LEU A 302 41.77 17.42 28.85
N PHE A 303 41.52 16.50 29.78
CA PHE A 303 42.55 16.03 30.71
C PHE A 303 43.67 15.28 30.00
N TRP A 304 43.36 14.47 28.99
CA TRP A 304 44.36 13.78 28.18
C TRP A 304 45.20 14.75 27.34
N LEU A 305 44.58 15.78 26.76
CA LEU A 305 45.29 16.83 26.03
C LEU A 305 46.17 17.67 26.97
N LEU A 306 45.67 18.00 28.16
CA LEU A 306 46.43 18.72 29.18
C LEU A 306 47.62 17.91 29.69
N ASP A 307 47.45 16.61 29.92
CA ASP A 307 48.53 15.70 30.31
C ASP A 307 49.62 15.63 29.23
N ALA A 308 49.24 15.53 27.96
CA ALA A 308 50.17 15.57 26.83
C ALA A 308 50.93 16.91 26.74
N ILE A 309 50.25 18.05 26.99
CA ILE A 309 50.88 19.38 27.00
C ILE A 309 51.85 19.53 28.18
N ILE A 310 51.42 19.13 29.39
CA ILE A 310 52.24 19.23 30.60
C ILE A 310 53.47 18.33 30.47
N THR A 311 53.30 17.10 30.00
CA THR A 311 54.40 16.15 29.75
C THR A 311 55.37 16.73 28.72
N SER A 312 54.86 17.31 27.62
CA SER A 312 55.71 17.99 26.63
C SER A 312 56.51 19.18 27.19
N ILE A 313 55.95 19.91 28.15
CA ILE A 313 56.65 21.03 28.81
C ILE A 313 57.71 20.51 29.78
N VAL A 314 57.38 19.49 30.58
CA VAL A 314 58.27 18.90 31.60
C VAL A 314 59.45 18.17 30.96
N GLU A 315 59.20 17.43 29.89
CA GLU A 315 60.22 16.66 29.17
C GLU A 315 60.96 17.51 28.12
N GLY A 316 60.43 18.70 27.78
CA GLY A 316 61.03 19.60 26.78
C GLY A 316 60.87 19.13 25.34
N GLU A 317 60.01 18.14 25.08
CA GLU A 317 59.81 17.51 23.79
C GLU A 317 58.34 17.61 23.35
N LEU A 318 58.08 18.01 22.10
CA LEU A 318 56.72 18.12 21.54
C LEU A 318 56.12 16.76 21.12
N GLN A 319 56.87 15.67 21.28
CA GLN A 319 56.49 14.33 20.83
C GLN A 319 55.22 13.78 21.49
N PRO A 320 54.96 13.96 22.80
CA PRO A 320 53.70 13.59 23.44
C PRO A 320 52.45 14.21 22.80
N ILE A 321 52.48 15.50 22.47
CA ILE A 321 51.40 16.19 21.75
C ILE A 321 51.23 15.60 20.34
N GLY A 322 52.33 15.36 19.62
CA GLY A 322 52.31 14.72 18.31
C GLY A 322 51.69 13.31 18.34
N ASN A 323 52.00 12.51 19.35
CA ASN A 323 51.44 11.18 19.56
C ASN A 323 49.93 11.22 19.87
N ALA A 324 49.47 12.21 20.63
CA ALA A 324 48.05 12.41 20.89
C ALA A 324 47.28 12.71 19.59
N VAL A 325 47.77 13.64 18.76
CA VAL A 325 47.15 13.97 17.46
C VAL A 325 47.14 12.78 16.50
N MET A 326 48.25 12.02 16.43
CA MET A 326 48.33 10.83 15.58
C MET A 326 47.38 9.72 16.02
N THR A 327 47.13 9.58 17.33
CA THR A 327 46.18 8.60 17.86
C THR A 327 44.75 8.95 17.48
N ILE A 328 44.39 10.24 17.53
CA ILE A 328 43.09 10.73 17.05
C ILE A 328 42.92 10.44 15.56
N TYR A 329 43.92 10.81 14.76
CA TYR A 329 43.91 10.57 13.31
C TYR A 329 43.76 9.08 12.96
N ASN A 330 44.52 8.21 13.61
CA ASN A 330 44.47 6.77 13.36
C ASN A 330 43.13 6.15 13.77
N THR A 331 42.50 6.66 14.84
CA THR A 331 41.17 6.21 15.26
C THR A 331 40.10 6.60 14.24
N LEU A 332 40.10 7.86 13.77
CA LEU A 332 39.19 8.33 12.73
C LEU A 332 39.39 7.60 11.41
N ARG A 333 40.65 7.34 11.03
CA ARG A 333 41.00 6.54 9.86
C ARG A 333 40.48 5.10 9.98
N GLY A 334 40.63 4.47 11.15
CA GLY A 334 40.12 3.12 11.40
C GLY A 334 38.59 3.03 11.25
N LEU A 335 37.86 4.03 11.74
CA LEU A 335 36.41 4.12 11.57
C LEU A 335 36.02 4.27 10.10
N ALA A 336 36.67 5.16 9.36
CA ALA A 336 36.43 5.33 7.92
C ALA A 336 36.74 4.04 7.14
N GLN A 337 37.80 3.34 7.49
CA GLN A 337 38.21 2.10 6.84
C GLN A 337 37.27 0.93 7.17
N ALA A 338 36.68 0.90 8.36
CA ALA A 338 35.63 -0.05 8.72
C ALA A 338 34.36 0.17 7.87
N ILE A 339 33.95 1.42 7.69
CA ILE A 339 32.81 1.79 6.82
C ILE A 339 33.07 1.36 5.36
N VAL A 340 34.26 1.65 4.83
CA VAL A 340 34.64 1.25 3.47
C VAL A 340 34.70 -0.27 3.32
N SER A 341 35.22 -0.97 4.32
CA SER A 341 35.28 -2.45 4.31
C SER A 341 33.89 -3.08 4.36
N PHE A 342 32.96 -2.47 5.10
CA PHE A 342 31.55 -2.87 5.12
C PHE A 342 30.89 -2.63 3.75
N GLY A 343 31.14 -1.48 3.13
CA GLY A 343 30.71 -1.19 1.75
C GLY A 343 31.25 -2.20 0.74
N HIS A 344 32.53 -2.60 0.86
CA HIS A 344 33.12 -3.65 0.02
C HIS A 344 32.52 -5.04 0.28
N ALA A 345 32.20 -5.38 1.53
CA ALA A 345 31.55 -6.64 1.85
C ALA A 345 30.16 -6.74 1.22
N ILE A 346 29.36 -5.66 1.28
CA ILE A 346 28.06 -5.56 0.60
C ILE A 346 28.24 -5.66 -0.91
N TRP A 347 29.18 -4.91 -1.49
CA TRP A 347 29.47 -4.94 -2.93
C TRP A 347 29.90 -6.32 -3.44
N ASN A 348 30.72 -7.03 -2.66
CA ASN A 348 31.15 -8.39 -3.01
C ASN A 348 30.00 -9.40 -2.92
N LEU A 349 29.08 -9.22 -1.96
CA LEU A 349 27.88 -10.03 -1.84
C LEU A 349 26.94 -9.83 -3.04
N ILE A 350 26.82 -8.58 -3.52
CA ILE A 350 26.05 -8.20 -4.73
C ILE A 350 26.66 -8.80 -5.99
N LYS A 351 27.99 -8.82 -6.14
CA LYS A 351 28.67 -9.37 -7.34
C LYS A 351 28.70 -10.89 -7.42
N PHE A 352 28.49 -11.58 -6.30
CA PHE A 352 28.51 -13.04 -6.24
C PHE A 352 27.19 -13.66 -6.74
N TRP A 353 26.09 -12.91 -6.63
CA TRP A 353 24.82 -13.18 -7.29
C TRP A 353 24.77 -12.49 -8.65
#